data_AF-A0A4Z0E6U4-F1
#
_entry.id   AF-A0A4Z0E6U4-F1
#
_cell.length_a   1.000
_cell.length_b   1.000
_cell.length_c   1.000
_cell.angle_alpha   90.00
_cell.angle_beta   90.00
_cell.angle_gamma   90.00
#
_symmetry.space_group_name_H-M   'P 1'
#
loop_
_entity.id
_entity.type
_entity.pdbx_description
1 polymer ?
#
loop_
_entity_poly.entity_id
_entity_poly.type
_entity_poly.pdbx_seq_one_letter_code
_entity_poly.pdbx_strand_id
1 'polypeptide(L)'
;MLGPHVPVSSSPMTTILAPFATDVGGVLIALWSNPTSLLGQLAAHPATYQESKFGLKHRITAIDSGAFGMTSTHNIDKLEGARRLIETAIDLFFDNKDSLSVHNLAYSAFKVLFDLYPHKSGDGFSKQIDELIGREGWKSMSGIANFLKHADKDPDALLQSHHPIQGMIIIVFAVILFRRISGDLSLKMKAFDYWTDELAYDEIGIKEVDENAERAALFKQIRDNIKSLPFDHQIAIGKKMYKDFMETFERATRMIEKGQSKGLSFTQILDEHLGTSRM
;
A
#
# COMPACT_ATOMS: atom_id res chain seq x y z
N MET A 1 -44.44 13.90 -8.87
CA MET A 1 -43.42 14.07 -9.92
C MET A 1 -42.08 13.79 -9.29
N LEU A 2 -41.57 12.57 -9.43
CA LEU A 2 -40.22 12.19 -9.00
C LEU A 2 -39.25 12.63 -10.10
N GLY A 3 -38.32 13.52 -9.75
CA GLY A 3 -37.30 14.01 -10.67
C GLY A 3 -36.34 12.89 -11.10
N PRO A 4 -35.68 13.00 -12.27
CA PRO A 4 -34.82 11.95 -12.78
C PRO A 4 -33.59 11.78 -11.89
N HIS A 5 -33.32 10.54 -11.53
CA HIS A 5 -32.06 10.10 -10.94
C HIS A 5 -30.92 10.46 -11.90
N VAL A 6 -30.05 11.38 -11.49
CA VAL A 6 -28.79 11.65 -12.18
C VAL A 6 -27.83 10.51 -11.82
N PRO A 7 -27.27 9.76 -12.78
CA PRO A 7 -26.25 8.76 -12.47
C PRO A 7 -25.00 9.46 -11.95
N VAL A 8 -24.48 8.99 -10.81
CA VAL A 8 -23.20 9.43 -10.26
C VAL A 8 -22.12 9.08 -11.28
N SER A 9 -21.54 10.11 -11.91
CA SER A 9 -20.38 9.97 -12.80
C SER A 9 -19.24 9.31 -12.03
N SER A 10 -18.77 8.15 -12.47
CA SER A 10 -17.57 7.52 -11.92
C SER A 10 -16.38 8.48 -12.07
N SER A 11 -15.56 8.58 -11.03
CA SER A 11 -14.33 9.39 -11.06
C SER A 11 -13.36 8.83 -12.09
N PRO A 12 -12.59 9.65 -12.82
CA PRO A 12 -11.57 9.18 -13.75
C PRO A 12 -10.54 8.24 -13.09
N MET A 13 -10.32 8.31 -11.77
CA MET A 13 -9.49 7.33 -11.04
C MET A 13 -10.11 5.93 -11.01
N THR A 14 -11.44 5.82 -10.83
CA THR A 14 -12.16 4.54 -10.78
C THR A 14 -12.01 3.77 -12.09
N THR A 15 -12.07 4.44 -13.24
CA THR A 15 -11.92 3.79 -14.56
C THR A 15 -10.50 3.30 -14.83
N ILE A 16 -9.49 3.97 -14.29
CA ILE A 16 -8.07 3.62 -14.49
C ILE A 16 -7.65 2.45 -13.58
N LEU A 17 -8.26 2.31 -12.40
CA LEU A 17 -7.85 1.34 -11.36
C LEU A 17 -8.79 0.13 -11.21
N ALA A 18 -10.03 0.19 -11.73
CA ALA A 18 -11.03 -0.89 -11.62
C ALA A 18 -10.60 -2.30 -12.10
N PRO A 19 -9.74 -2.48 -13.13
CA PRO A 19 -9.34 -3.84 -13.55
C PRO A 19 -8.37 -4.54 -12.58
N PHE A 20 -7.95 -3.89 -11.49
CA PHE A 20 -6.81 -4.35 -10.68
C PHE A 20 -7.15 -4.83 -9.27
N ALA A 21 -8.41 -4.73 -8.85
CA ALA A 21 -8.90 -5.27 -7.59
C ALA A 21 -8.72 -6.80 -7.56
N THR A 22 -7.83 -7.32 -6.71
CA THR A 22 -7.53 -8.77 -6.65
C THR A 22 -8.28 -9.46 -5.52
N ASP A 23 -8.76 -10.68 -5.79
CA ASP A 23 -9.53 -11.56 -4.88
C ASP A 23 -8.81 -11.93 -3.57
N VAL A 24 -7.52 -11.61 -3.40
CA VAL A 24 -6.73 -12.00 -2.22
C VAL A 24 -6.95 -11.06 -1.02
N GLY A 25 -7.38 -9.82 -1.27
CA GLY A 25 -7.53 -8.78 -0.24
C GLY A 25 -8.49 -9.17 0.88
N GLY A 26 -9.71 -9.62 0.57
CA GLY A 26 -10.74 -9.88 1.60
C GLY A 26 -10.39 -11.01 2.60
N VAL A 27 -9.53 -11.96 2.24
CA VAL A 27 -9.08 -13.06 3.13
C VAL A 27 -8.06 -12.57 4.14
N LEU A 28 -7.21 -11.66 3.72
CA LEU A 28 -6.25 -10.98 4.60
C LEU A 28 -6.93 -9.89 5.44
N ILE A 29 -8.17 -9.48 5.17
CA ILE A 29 -8.95 -8.68 6.13
C ILE A 29 -9.63 -9.61 7.15
N ALA A 30 -10.19 -10.71 6.67
CA ALA A 30 -10.98 -11.65 7.45
C ALA A 30 -10.15 -12.40 8.50
N LEU A 31 -9.00 -12.98 8.12
CA LEU A 31 -8.09 -13.66 9.05
C LEU A 31 -7.58 -12.73 10.19
N TRP A 32 -7.80 -11.42 10.05
CA TRP A 32 -7.21 -10.36 10.85
C TRP A 32 -8.22 -9.57 11.66
N SER A 33 -9.50 -9.88 11.49
CA SER A 33 -10.60 -9.37 12.32
C SER A 33 -10.92 -10.31 13.49
N ASN A 34 -10.03 -11.29 13.75
CA ASN A 34 -10.07 -12.13 14.94
C ASN A 34 -10.01 -11.24 16.20
N PRO A 35 -10.84 -11.46 17.24
CA PRO A 35 -10.89 -10.64 18.46
C PRO A 35 -9.56 -10.55 19.23
N THR A 36 -8.59 -11.43 18.95
CA THR A 36 -7.24 -11.35 19.52
C THR A 36 -6.31 -10.38 18.79
N SER A 37 -6.67 -9.93 17.59
CA SER A 37 -5.93 -8.93 16.81
C SER A 37 -6.17 -7.50 17.31
N LEU A 38 -5.23 -6.58 17.05
CA LEU A 38 -5.37 -5.16 17.42
C LEU A 38 -6.62 -4.50 16.79
N LEU A 39 -7.01 -4.88 15.57
CA LEU A 39 -8.23 -4.37 14.92
C LEU A 39 -9.50 -4.94 15.57
N GLY A 40 -9.49 -6.22 15.99
CA GLY A 40 -10.53 -6.81 16.84
C GLY A 40 -10.65 -6.13 18.21
N GLN A 41 -9.52 -5.72 18.80
CA GLN A 41 -9.49 -4.97 20.07
C GLN A 41 -9.98 -3.53 19.91
N LEU A 42 -9.65 -2.85 18.79
CA LEU A 42 -10.14 -1.51 18.46
C LEU A 42 -11.65 -1.51 18.12
N ALA A 43 -12.17 -2.57 17.50
CA ALA A 43 -13.60 -2.74 17.25
C ALA A 43 -14.40 -3.06 18.53
N ALA A 44 -13.79 -3.73 19.51
CA ALA A 44 -14.44 -4.08 20.78
C ALA A 44 -14.51 -2.93 21.81
N HIS A 45 -13.63 -1.94 21.72
CA HIS A 45 -13.58 -0.81 22.65
C HIS A 45 -13.24 0.52 21.94
N PRO A 46 -14.24 1.29 21.45
CA PRO A 46 -14.01 2.50 20.66
C PRO A 46 -13.46 3.71 21.46
N ALA A 47 -13.18 3.58 22.75
CA ALA A 47 -12.64 4.67 23.56
C ALA A 47 -11.84 4.13 24.76
N THR A 48 -10.53 3.98 24.60
CA THR A 48 -9.49 4.20 25.64
C THR A 48 -8.11 3.81 25.10
N TYR A 49 -7.40 4.78 24.53
CA TYR A 49 -5.94 4.69 24.39
C TYR A 49 -5.33 5.44 25.59
N GLN A 50 -5.01 4.70 26.66
CA GLN A 50 -4.16 5.16 27.75
C GLN A 50 -2.74 4.68 27.47
N GLU A 51 -1.78 5.62 27.43
CA GLU A 51 -0.36 5.35 27.26
C GLU A 51 0.13 4.34 28.30
N SER A 52 0.43 3.12 27.87
CA SER A 52 1.19 2.18 28.69
C SER A 52 2.67 2.31 28.36
N LYS A 53 3.41 2.85 29.34
CA LYS A 53 4.87 2.93 29.38
C LYS A 53 5.48 1.54 29.21
N PHE A 54 5.99 1.23 28.03
CA PHE A 54 6.92 0.10 27.86
C PHE A 54 8.33 0.55 28.21
N GLY A 55 8.69 0.31 29.47
CA GLY A 55 10.09 0.29 29.90
C GLY A 55 10.78 -0.94 29.34
N LEU A 56 11.65 -0.76 28.35
CA LEU A 56 12.61 -1.78 27.93
C LEU A 56 13.96 -1.53 28.63
N LYS A 57 14.17 -2.24 29.75
CA LYS A 57 15.51 -2.58 30.23
C LYS A 57 15.75 -4.03 29.86
N HIS A 58 16.61 -4.30 28.88
CA HIS A 58 17.53 -5.46 28.82
C HIS A 58 18.53 -5.20 27.67
N ARG A 59 19.78 -4.89 28.01
CA ARG A 59 20.92 -5.82 28.10
C ARG A 59 21.52 -6.12 26.72
N ILE A 60 22.39 -5.20 26.28
CA ILE A 60 23.29 -5.39 25.14
C ILE A 60 24.41 -6.32 25.61
N THR A 61 24.44 -7.55 25.09
CA THR A 61 25.62 -8.42 25.11
C THR A 61 25.69 -9.16 23.79
N ALA A 62 26.92 -9.24 23.27
CA ALA A 62 27.37 -9.85 22.03
C ALA A 62 27.18 -9.01 20.76
N ILE A 63 28.21 -8.17 20.52
CA ILE A 63 28.60 -7.73 19.17
C ILE A 63 29.10 -9.00 18.47
N ASP A 64 28.23 -9.62 17.67
CA ASP A 64 28.70 -10.53 16.64
C ASP A 64 29.08 -9.68 15.44
N SER A 65 30.37 -9.68 15.13
CA SER A 65 31.00 -9.00 14.00
C SER A 65 30.64 -9.69 12.69
N GLY A 66 29.34 -9.71 12.38
CA GLY A 66 28.79 -10.15 11.11
C GLY A 66 28.89 -9.03 10.09
N ALA A 67 29.88 -9.16 9.19
CA ALA A 67 30.10 -8.38 7.99
C ALA A 67 28.91 -7.49 7.55
N PHE A 68 29.12 -6.17 7.57
CA PHE A 68 28.29 -5.21 6.85
C PHE A 68 28.48 -5.47 5.35
N GLY A 69 27.81 -6.50 4.87
CA GLY A 69 27.91 -7.00 3.52
C GLY A 69 27.26 -6.01 2.56
N MET A 70 28.03 -5.04 2.07
CA MET A 70 27.83 -4.55 0.70
C MET A 70 28.10 -5.72 -0.25
N THR A 71 27.21 -6.72 -0.28
CA THR A 71 27.30 -7.85 -1.19
C THR A 71 26.71 -7.45 -2.53
N SER A 72 27.57 -6.98 -3.42
CA SER A 72 27.77 -7.50 -4.78
C SER A 72 27.99 -6.42 -5.84
N THR A 73 29.14 -6.52 -6.50
CA THR A 73 29.43 -5.98 -7.83
C THR A 73 28.68 -6.79 -8.88
N HIS A 74 27.35 -6.72 -8.89
CA HIS A 74 26.53 -7.27 -9.97
C HIS A 74 25.88 -6.11 -10.73
N ASN A 75 26.01 -6.13 -12.06
CA ASN A 75 25.29 -5.21 -12.93
C ASN A 75 23.80 -5.37 -12.65
N ILE A 76 23.13 -4.27 -12.32
CA ILE A 76 21.68 -4.21 -12.22
C ILE A 76 21.14 -3.54 -13.48
N ASP A 77 20.03 -4.05 -14.00
CA ASP A 77 19.29 -3.34 -15.03
C ASP A 77 18.38 -2.26 -14.42
N LYS A 78 17.74 -1.46 -15.29
CA LYS A 78 16.87 -0.37 -14.84
C LYS A 78 15.62 -0.86 -14.09
N LEU A 79 15.09 -2.03 -14.43
CA LEU A 79 13.88 -2.57 -13.81
C LEU A 79 14.19 -3.07 -12.39
N GLU A 80 15.29 -3.80 -12.23
CA GLU A 80 15.80 -4.24 -10.92
C GLU A 80 16.18 -3.04 -10.04
N GLY A 81 16.81 -2.01 -10.61
CA GLY A 81 17.07 -0.76 -9.92
C GLY A 81 15.78 -0.11 -9.39
N ALA A 82 14.75 0.01 -10.24
CA ALA A 82 13.45 0.56 -9.83
C ALA A 82 12.78 -0.30 -8.74
N ARG A 83 12.84 -1.64 -8.84
CA ARG A 83 12.29 -2.56 -7.83
C ARG A 83 12.88 -2.28 -6.45
N ARG A 84 14.22 -2.20 -6.35
CA ARG A 84 14.93 -1.93 -5.08
C ARG A 84 14.54 -0.58 -4.48
N LEU A 85 14.42 0.45 -5.32
CA LEU A 85 14.01 1.78 -4.88
C LEU A 85 12.58 1.78 -4.32
N ILE A 86 11.62 1.10 -4.98
CA ILE A 86 10.24 0.97 -4.49
C ILE A 86 10.20 0.24 -3.16
N GLU A 87 10.84 -0.93 -3.07
CA GLU A 87 10.84 -1.72 -1.83
C GLU A 87 11.45 -0.97 -0.66
N THR A 88 12.53 -0.21 -0.91
CA THR A 88 13.14 0.63 0.12
C THR A 88 12.21 1.78 0.53
N ALA A 89 11.55 2.42 -0.44
CA ALA A 89 10.58 3.49 -0.15
C ALA A 89 9.40 2.98 0.69
N ILE A 90 8.89 1.77 0.39
CA ILE A 90 7.82 1.11 1.14
C ILE A 90 8.25 0.83 2.59
N ASP A 91 9.44 0.27 2.80
CA ASP A 91 9.95 0.02 4.16
C ASP A 91 10.04 1.31 4.97
N LEU A 92 10.65 2.36 4.40
CA LEU A 92 10.79 3.66 5.05
C LEU A 92 9.43 4.30 5.34
N PHE A 93 8.47 4.17 4.43
CA PHE A 93 7.11 4.68 4.59
C PHE A 93 6.39 4.03 5.77
N PHE A 94 6.34 2.69 5.82
CA PHE A 94 5.69 2.00 6.93
C PHE A 94 6.47 2.12 8.24
N ASP A 95 7.79 2.34 8.18
CA ASP A 95 8.58 2.64 9.37
C ASP A 95 8.45 4.08 9.88
N ASN A 96 7.57 4.89 9.27
CA ASN A 96 7.37 6.31 9.53
C ASN A 96 8.71 7.07 9.58
N LYS A 97 9.59 6.79 8.61
CA LYS A 97 10.91 7.43 8.48
C LYS A 97 10.78 8.73 7.69
N ASP A 98 11.92 9.38 7.49
CA ASP A 98 12.02 10.67 6.81
C ASP A 98 11.28 10.69 5.46
N SER A 99 10.28 11.57 5.37
CA SER A 99 9.40 11.68 4.22
C SER A 99 10.11 12.19 2.97
N LEU A 100 11.19 12.96 3.13
CA LEU A 100 12.03 13.41 2.01
C LEU A 100 12.73 12.23 1.33
N SER A 101 13.28 11.31 2.12
CA SER A 101 13.89 10.07 1.64
C SER A 101 12.90 9.17 0.92
N VAL A 102 11.70 8.97 1.50
CA VAL A 102 10.61 8.21 0.88
C VAL A 102 10.24 8.80 -0.48
N HIS A 103 10.02 10.11 -0.54
CA HIS A 103 9.63 10.80 -1.77
C HIS A 103 10.68 10.67 -2.87
N ASN A 104 11.96 10.88 -2.55
CA ASN A 104 13.03 10.81 -3.56
C ASN A 104 13.22 9.40 -4.13
N LEU A 105 13.16 8.38 -3.28
CA LEU A 105 13.26 6.98 -3.73
C LEU A 105 12.06 6.62 -4.61
N ALA A 106 10.85 6.96 -4.16
CA ALA A 106 9.61 6.73 -4.91
C ALA A 106 9.63 7.45 -6.26
N TYR A 107 9.99 8.74 -6.28
CA TYR A 107 10.03 9.54 -7.50
C TYR A 107 11.08 9.04 -8.49
N SER A 108 12.26 8.66 -7.99
CA SER A 108 13.32 8.09 -8.82
C SER A 108 12.86 6.77 -9.46
N ALA A 109 12.20 5.89 -8.68
CA ALA A 109 11.65 4.65 -9.21
C ALA A 109 10.53 4.89 -10.24
N PHE A 110 9.58 5.75 -9.90
CA PHE A 110 8.48 6.15 -10.78
C PHE A 110 9.02 6.69 -12.11
N LYS A 111 9.99 7.60 -12.08
CA LYS A 111 10.54 8.21 -13.30
C LYS A 111 11.24 7.19 -14.18
N VAL A 112 12.03 6.28 -13.60
CA VAL A 112 12.65 5.17 -14.33
C VAL A 112 11.59 4.31 -15.01
N LEU A 113 10.54 3.92 -14.29
CA LEU A 113 9.48 3.07 -14.82
C LEU A 113 8.63 3.78 -15.87
N PHE A 114 8.31 5.05 -15.66
CA PHE A 114 7.55 5.87 -16.61
C PHE A 114 8.30 6.01 -17.94
N ASP A 115 9.62 6.21 -17.90
CA ASP A 115 10.45 6.29 -19.10
C ASP A 115 10.67 4.91 -19.75
N LEU A 116 10.72 3.83 -18.96
CA LEU A 116 10.79 2.47 -19.48
C LEU A 116 9.49 2.01 -20.13
N TYR A 117 8.34 2.49 -19.63
CA TYR A 117 7.03 1.96 -19.98
C TYR A 117 6.76 1.94 -21.50
N PRO A 118 6.94 3.03 -22.26
CA PRO A 118 6.69 3.03 -23.71
C PRO A 118 7.56 2.03 -24.49
N HIS A 119 8.71 1.63 -23.95
CA HIS A 119 9.60 0.65 -24.57
C HIS A 119 9.25 -0.80 -24.23
N LYS A 120 8.39 -1.02 -23.23
CA LYS A 120 7.97 -2.34 -22.75
C LYS A 120 6.51 -2.63 -23.09
N SER A 121 5.66 -1.61 -23.01
CA SER A 121 4.21 -1.68 -23.18
C SER A 121 3.75 -0.48 -24.02
N GLY A 122 3.22 -0.77 -25.21
CA GLY A 122 2.80 0.24 -26.20
C GLY A 122 1.31 0.58 -26.17
N ASP A 123 0.62 0.32 -25.06
CA ASP A 123 -0.84 0.42 -24.95
C ASP A 123 -1.38 1.83 -24.65
N GLY A 124 -0.50 2.83 -24.63
CA GLY A 124 -0.87 4.23 -24.40
C GLY A 124 -1.14 4.59 -22.93
N PHE A 125 -0.96 3.66 -21.98
CA PHE A 125 -1.21 3.93 -20.56
C PHE A 125 -0.33 5.05 -19.99
N SER A 126 0.91 5.20 -20.46
CA SER A 126 1.77 6.33 -20.05
C SER A 126 1.16 7.69 -20.41
N LYS A 127 0.42 7.80 -21.52
CA LYS A 127 -0.32 9.02 -21.88
C LYS A 127 -1.49 9.27 -20.93
N GLN A 128 -2.21 8.23 -20.53
CA GLN A 128 -3.31 8.35 -19.56
C GLN A 128 -2.80 8.83 -18.20
N ILE A 129 -1.65 8.31 -17.75
CA ILE A 129 -0.99 8.80 -16.53
C ILE A 129 -0.57 10.27 -16.72
N ASP A 130 0.02 10.61 -17.86
CA ASP A 130 0.46 11.99 -18.14
C ASP A 130 -0.72 12.98 -18.09
N GLU A 131 -1.85 12.61 -18.68
CA GLU A 131 -3.11 13.36 -18.67
C GLU A 131 -3.70 13.46 -17.26
N LEU A 132 -3.71 12.36 -16.50
CA LEU A 132 -4.22 12.31 -15.12
C LEU A 132 -3.40 13.18 -14.17
N ILE A 133 -2.07 13.10 -14.25
CA ILE A 133 -1.16 13.88 -13.42
C ILE A 133 -1.27 15.37 -13.81
N GLY A 134 -1.28 15.65 -15.12
CA GLY A 134 -1.32 17.01 -15.65
C GLY A 134 -0.14 17.87 -15.20
N ARG A 135 -0.13 19.14 -15.61
CA ARG A 135 1.01 20.04 -15.36
C ARG A 135 1.30 20.27 -13.87
N GLU A 136 0.28 20.56 -13.08
CA GLU A 136 0.45 20.87 -11.65
C GLU A 136 0.80 19.61 -10.84
N GLY A 137 0.25 18.45 -11.20
CA GLY A 137 0.64 17.19 -10.57
C GLY A 137 2.11 16.86 -10.85
N TRP A 138 2.58 17.06 -12.09
CA TRP A 138 3.98 16.86 -12.44
C TRP A 138 4.91 17.80 -11.68
N LYS A 139 4.52 19.07 -11.54
CA LYS A 139 5.25 20.05 -10.75
C LYS A 139 5.31 19.65 -9.27
N SER A 140 4.21 19.16 -8.72
CA SER A 140 4.13 18.66 -7.34
C SER A 140 5.02 17.44 -7.12
N MET A 141 4.93 16.42 -7.97
CA MET A 141 5.72 15.18 -7.84
C MET A 141 7.22 15.44 -8.02
N SER A 142 7.59 16.26 -9.01
CA SER A 142 8.99 16.53 -9.33
C SER A 142 9.62 17.62 -8.46
N GLY A 143 8.84 18.45 -7.79
CA GLY A 143 9.31 19.64 -7.07
C GLY A 143 10.41 19.32 -6.04
N ILE A 144 10.19 18.32 -5.20
CA ILE A 144 11.13 17.92 -4.14
C ILE A 144 12.44 17.38 -4.74
N ALA A 145 12.36 16.46 -5.70
CA ALA A 145 13.54 15.92 -6.36
C ALA A 145 14.32 16.99 -7.16
N ASN A 146 13.59 17.92 -7.77
CA ASN A 146 14.18 19.04 -8.51
C ASN A 146 14.86 20.06 -7.59
N PHE A 147 14.29 20.32 -6.41
CA PHE A 147 14.92 21.18 -5.41
C PHE A 147 16.30 20.63 -5.02
N LEU A 148 16.38 19.35 -4.69
CA LEU A 148 17.66 18.74 -4.29
C LEU A 148 18.69 18.68 -5.43
N LYS A 149 18.24 18.42 -6.67
CA LYS A 149 19.17 18.29 -7.81
C LYS A 149 19.72 19.64 -8.32
N HIS A 150 19.13 20.76 -7.91
CA HIS A 150 19.49 22.09 -8.37
C HIS A 150 20.24 22.93 -7.33
N ALA A 151 20.86 22.27 -6.34
CA ALA A 151 21.69 22.92 -5.32
C ALA A 151 22.84 23.79 -5.90
N ASP A 152 23.20 23.63 -7.18
CA ASP A 152 24.15 24.49 -7.89
C ASP A 152 23.60 25.90 -8.16
N LYS A 153 22.27 26.05 -8.26
CA LYS A 153 21.59 27.30 -8.62
C LYS A 153 21.10 28.07 -7.40
N ASP A 154 20.63 27.36 -6.38
CA ASP A 154 20.01 27.92 -5.18
C ASP A 154 20.47 27.22 -3.89
N PRO A 155 21.79 27.25 -3.58
CA PRO A 155 22.39 26.47 -2.49
C PRO A 155 21.84 26.80 -1.10
N ASP A 156 21.31 28.01 -0.90
CA ASP A 156 20.75 28.49 0.37
C ASP A 156 19.22 28.42 0.41
N ALA A 157 18.57 27.89 -0.64
CA ALA A 157 17.12 27.75 -0.65
C ALA A 157 16.64 26.73 0.38
N LEU A 158 15.43 26.94 0.88
CA LEU A 158 14.79 26.04 1.84
C LEU A 158 13.66 25.27 1.16
N LEU A 159 13.65 23.95 1.36
CA LEU A 159 12.55 23.11 0.91
C LEU A 159 11.30 23.47 1.71
N GLN A 160 10.20 23.74 1.01
CA GLN A 160 8.90 23.94 1.65
C GLN A 160 8.43 22.64 2.30
N SER A 161 7.73 22.76 3.43
CA SER A 161 7.17 21.61 4.14
C SER A 161 6.27 20.78 3.22
N HIS A 162 6.45 19.46 3.24
CA HIS A 162 5.69 18.51 2.43
C HIS A 162 5.06 17.43 3.31
N HIS A 163 3.89 16.96 2.87
CA HIS A 163 3.16 15.91 3.57
C HIS A 163 3.62 14.52 3.11
N PRO A 164 3.82 13.52 3.99
CA PRO A 164 4.27 12.18 3.61
C PRO A 164 3.34 11.45 2.61
N ILE A 165 2.06 11.83 2.55
CA ILE A 165 1.09 11.36 1.53
C ILE A 165 1.61 11.57 0.10
N GLN A 166 2.39 12.62 -0.16
CA GLN A 166 2.96 12.85 -1.49
C GLN A 166 3.89 11.69 -1.90
N GLY A 167 4.72 11.21 -0.97
CA GLY A 167 5.55 10.03 -1.19
C GLY A 167 4.72 8.79 -1.45
N MET A 168 3.66 8.56 -0.65
CA MET A 168 2.74 7.43 -0.82
C MET A 168 2.12 7.39 -2.23
N ILE A 169 1.59 8.52 -2.72
CA ILE A 169 0.98 8.61 -4.06
C ILE A 169 1.98 8.25 -5.15
N ILE A 170 3.24 8.68 -5.01
CA ILE A 170 4.28 8.35 -5.99
C ILE A 170 4.64 6.86 -5.93
N ILE A 171 4.67 6.24 -4.73
CA ILE A 171 4.86 4.79 -4.60
C ILE A 171 3.72 4.06 -5.32
N VAL A 172 2.46 4.48 -5.17
CA VAL A 172 1.30 3.89 -5.89
C VAL A 172 1.54 3.88 -7.40
N PHE A 173 1.88 5.03 -7.99
CA PHE A 173 2.16 5.10 -9.43
C PHE A 173 3.35 4.22 -9.84
N ALA A 174 4.40 4.16 -9.04
CA ALA A 174 5.55 3.30 -9.29
C ALA A 174 5.17 1.82 -9.25
N VAL A 175 4.37 1.38 -8.26
CA VAL A 175 3.88 0.00 -8.13
C VAL A 175 3.00 -0.39 -9.32
N ILE A 176 2.08 0.48 -9.75
CA ILE A 176 1.22 0.23 -10.92
C ILE A 176 2.07 0.04 -12.18
N LEU A 177 3.00 0.96 -12.46
CA LEU A 177 3.87 0.83 -13.63
C LEU A 177 4.77 -0.41 -13.56
N PHE A 178 5.29 -0.73 -12.37
CA PHE A 178 6.10 -1.92 -12.16
C PHE A 178 5.32 -3.20 -12.49
N ARG A 179 4.09 -3.34 -11.97
CA ARG A 179 3.21 -4.48 -12.25
C ARG A 179 2.96 -4.64 -13.75
N ARG A 180 2.71 -3.54 -14.46
CA ARG A 180 2.43 -3.57 -15.90
C ARG A 180 3.66 -3.91 -16.75
N ILE A 181 4.86 -3.54 -16.31
CA ILE A 181 6.11 -3.84 -17.03
C ILE A 181 6.58 -5.27 -16.76
N SER A 182 6.50 -5.72 -15.51
CA SER A 182 7.07 -7.00 -15.06
C SER A 182 6.07 -8.16 -15.06
N GLY A 183 4.76 -7.87 -15.04
CA GLY A 183 3.68 -8.84 -14.98
C GLY A 183 3.33 -9.32 -13.57
N ASP A 184 4.14 -9.01 -12.55
CA ASP A 184 3.88 -9.37 -11.16
C ASP A 184 4.44 -8.31 -10.19
N LEU A 185 4.07 -8.41 -8.92
CA LEU A 185 4.56 -7.57 -7.84
C LEU A 185 5.42 -8.38 -6.87
N SER A 186 6.45 -7.75 -6.31
CA SER A 186 7.13 -8.32 -5.16
C SER A 186 6.19 -8.36 -3.94
N LEU A 187 6.52 -9.18 -2.94
CA LEU A 187 5.64 -9.34 -1.78
C LEU A 187 5.40 -8.00 -1.04
N LYS A 188 6.42 -7.15 -0.96
CA LYS A 188 6.31 -5.82 -0.36
C LYS A 188 5.38 -4.90 -1.14
N MET A 189 5.47 -4.94 -2.47
CA MET A 189 4.59 -4.18 -3.34
C MET A 189 3.14 -4.67 -3.23
N LYS A 190 2.90 -5.99 -3.16
CA LYS A 190 1.56 -6.56 -2.91
C LYS A 190 0.98 -6.10 -1.57
N ALA A 191 1.80 -6.09 -0.52
CA ALA A 191 1.39 -5.61 0.80
C ALA A 191 1.05 -4.11 0.79
N PHE A 192 1.84 -3.30 0.08
CA PHE A 192 1.59 -1.88 -0.08
C PHE A 192 0.34 -1.60 -0.92
N ASP A 193 0.18 -2.28 -2.06
CA ASP A 193 -0.98 -2.19 -2.95
C ASP A 193 -2.28 -2.48 -2.16
N TYR A 194 -2.28 -3.56 -1.38
CA TYR A 194 -3.37 -3.91 -0.47
C TYR A 194 -3.68 -2.81 0.57
N TRP A 195 -2.67 -2.23 1.22
CA TRP A 195 -2.88 -1.12 2.15
C TRP A 195 -3.54 0.09 1.47
N THR A 196 -3.08 0.44 0.26
CA THR A 196 -3.64 1.59 -0.47
C THR A 196 -5.04 1.32 -1.02
N ASP A 197 -5.34 0.08 -1.39
CA ASP A 197 -6.68 -0.36 -1.77
C ASP A 197 -7.65 -0.23 -0.60
N GLU A 198 -7.27 -0.61 0.63
CA GLU A 198 -8.12 -0.41 1.81
C GLU A 198 -8.41 1.07 2.09
N LEU A 199 -7.44 1.96 1.84
CA LEU A 199 -7.63 3.40 1.98
C LEU A 199 -8.42 4.04 0.83
N ALA A 200 -8.52 3.39 -0.33
CA ALA A 200 -9.20 3.93 -1.50
C ALA A 200 -10.42 3.11 -1.94
N TYR A 201 -10.83 2.11 -1.15
CA TYR A 201 -11.74 1.04 -1.54
C TYR A 201 -13.02 1.54 -2.24
N ASP A 202 -13.68 2.53 -1.63
CA ASP A 202 -14.93 3.11 -2.14
C ASP A 202 -14.65 4.02 -3.36
N GLU A 203 -13.54 4.74 -3.36
CA GLU A 203 -13.13 5.70 -4.39
C GLU A 203 -12.73 5.02 -5.71
N ILE A 204 -12.08 3.86 -5.62
CA ILE A 204 -11.65 3.07 -6.79
C ILE A 204 -12.66 1.98 -7.18
N GLY A 205 -13.77 1.88 -6.46
CA GLY A 205 -14.91 1.03 -6.82
C GLY A 205 -14.59 -0.46 -6.75
N ILE A 206 -13.78 -0.87 -5.76
CA ILE A 206 -13.51 -2.30 -5.51
C ILE A 206 -14.84 -2.98 -5.20
N LYS A 207 -15.11 -4.07 -5.93
CA LYS A 207 -16.30 -4.88 -5.71
C LYS A 207 -16.14 -5.67 -4.42
N GLU A 208 -17.14 -5.59 -3.55
CA GLU A 208 -17.23 -6.47 -2.39
C GLU A 208 -17.37 -7.93 -2.83
N VAL A 209 -16.41 -8.76 -2.42
CA VAL A 209 -16.34 -10.19 -2.76
C VAL A 209 -16.92 -11.06 -1.66
N ASP A 210 -17.06 -10.50 -0.46
CA ASP A 210 -17.64 -11.19 0.68
C ASP A 210 -19.15 -11.00 0.73
N GLU A 211 -19.89 -12.10 0.53
CA GLU A 211 -21.36 -12.08 0.52
C GLU A 211 -21.95 -12.01 1.93
N ASN A 212 -21.14 -12.15 2.98
CA ASN A 212 -21.58 -11.95 4.36
C ASN A 212 -21.73 -10.45 4.66
N ALA A 213 -22.98 -9.97 4.61
CA ALA A 213 -23.30 -8.55 4.78
C ALA A 213 -22.82 -7.95 6.12
N GLU A 214 -22.83 -8.71 7.22
CA GLU A 214 -22.36 -8.23 8.53
C GLU A 214 -20.83 -8.03 8.52
N ARG A 215 -20.09 -8.98 7.93
CA ARG A 215 -18.64 -8.91 7.83
C ARG A 215 -18.19 -7.81 6.86
N ALA A 216 -18.87 -7.68 5.72
CA ALA A 216 -18.65 -6.58 4.79
C ALA A 216 -18.90 -5.21 5.44
N ALA A 217 -19.99 -5.05 6.19
CA ALA A 217 -20.30 -3.82 6.92
C ALA A 217 -19.25 -3.49 7.98
N LEU A 218 -18.77 -4.50 8.73
CA LEU A 218 -17.70 -4.35 9.70
C LEU A 218 -16.39 -3.87 9.03
N PHE A 219 -15.99 -4.46 7.90
CA PHE A 219 -14.79 -4.04 7.19
C PHE A 219 -14.90 -2.62 6.66
N LYS A 220 -16.06 -2.24 6.14
CA LYS A 220 -16.31 -0.86 5.76
C LYS A 220 -16.14 0.09 6.96
N GLN A 221 -16.73 -0.24 8.11
CA GLN A 221 -16.59 0.57 9.32
C GLN A 221 -15.12 0.67 9.77
N ILE A 222 -14.35 -0.41 9.69
CA ILE A 222 -12.91 -0.41 10.01
C ILE A 222 -12.16 0.54 9.06
N ARG A 223 -12.41 0.47 7.74
CA ARG A 223 -11.81 1.40 6.76
C ARG A 223 -12.15 2.85 7.09
N ASP A 224 -13.43 3.15 7.32
CA ASP A 224 -13.89 4.51 7.64
C ASP A 224 -13.21 5.04 8.92
N ASN A 225 -13.09 4.18 9.95
CA ASN A 225 -12.39 4.51 11.18
C ASN A 225 -10.91 4.81 10.91
N ILE A 226 -10.20 3.98 10.14
CA ILE A 226 -8.79 4.21 9.79
C ILE A 226 -8.62 5.55 9.07
N LYS A 227 -9.45 5.83 8.05
CA LYS A 227 -9.39 7.09 7.29
C LYS A 227 -9.58 8.33 8.16
N SER A 228 -10.33 8.21 9.26
CA SER A 228 -10.58 9.33 10.20
C SER A 228 -9.41 9.62 11.15
N LEU A 229 -8.44 8.72 11.26
CA LEU A 229 -7.32 8.88 12.19
C LEU A 229 -6.30 9.91 11.70
N PRO A 230 -5.53 10.54 12.61
CA PRO A 230 -4.32 11.28 12.24
C PRO A 230 -3.36 10.40 11.44
N PHE A 231 -2.61 11.01 10.51
CA PHE A 231 -1.74 10.27 9.59
C PHE A 231 -0.76 9.31 10.30
N ASP A 232 -0.10 9.73 11.38
CA ASP A 232 0.82 8.85 12.11
C ASP A 232 0.15 7.59 12.68
N HIS A 233 -1.13 7.69 13.09
CA HIS A 233 -1.91 6.53 13.53
C HIS A 233 -2.32 5.65 12.36
N GLN A 234 -2.67 6.23 11.20
CA GLN A 234 -2.90 5.47 9.97
C GLN A 234 -1.65 4.66 9.61
N ILE A 235 -0.46 5.27 9.64
CA ILE A 235 0.81 4.59 9.35
C ILE A 235 1.13 3.52 10.39
N ALA A 236 0.83 3.71 11.67
CA ALA A 236 1.03 2.66 12.67
C ALA A 236 0.18 1.41 12.38
N ILE A 237 -1.08 1.60 11.97
CA ILE A 237 -1.97 0.50 11.54
C ILE A 237 -1.44 -0.11 10.25
N GLY A 238 -1.11 0.71 9.25
CA GLY A 238 -0.55 0.28 7.98
C GLY A 238 0.74 -0.53 8.15
N LYS A 239 1.63 -0.16 9.08
CA LYS A 239 2.84 -0.91 9.42
C LYS A 239 2.53 -2.30 9.96
N LYS A 240 1.52 -2.41 10.83
CA LYS A 240 1.07 -3.70 11.33
C LYS A 240 0.51 -4.55 10.19
N MET A 241 -0.36 -3.96 9.36
CA MET A 241 -0.89 -4.61 8.15
C MET A 241 0.21 -5.05 7.19
N TYR A 242 1.23 -4.23 6.98
CA TYR A 242 2.37 -4.59 6.17
C TYR A 242 3.10 -5.82 6.73
N LYS A 243 3.48 -5.81 8.01
CA LYS A 243 4.23 -6.92 8.63
C LYS A 243 3.48 -8.23 8.61
N ASP A 244 2.25 -8.21 9.11
CA ASP A 244 1.42 -9.39 9.21
C ASP A 244 1.08 -9.91 7.79
N PHE A 245 0.98 -9.05 6.75
CA PHE A 245 0.81 -9.49 5.36
C PHE A 245 2.04 -10.26 4.92
N MET A 246 3.23 -9.72 5.15
CA MET A 246 4.50 -10.38 4.82
C MET A 246 4.62 -11.75 5.51
N GLU A 247 4.13 -11.89 6.74
CA GLU A 247 4.19 -13.14 7.52
C GLU A 247 3.13 -14.18 7.11
N THR A 248 1.95 -13.72 6.67
CA THR A 248 0.79 -14.61 6.50
C THR A 248 0.38 -14.85 5.05
N PHE A 249 0.92 -14.09 4.09
CA PHE A 249 0.52 -14.13 2.69
C PHE A 249 0.50 -15.54 2.11
N GLU A 250 1.60 -16.29 2.17
CA GLU A 250 1.66 -17.63 1.58
C GLU A 250 0.65 -18.60 2.21
N ARG A 251 0.42 -18.48 3.52
CA ARG A 251 -0.55 -19.31 4.22
C ARG A 251 -1.97 -18.98 3.75
N ALA A 252 -2.28 -17.69 3.59
CA ALA A 252 -3.56 -17.23 3.06
C ALA A 252 -3.76 -17.70 1.62
N THR A 253 -2.74 -17.59 0.75
CA THR A 253 -2.80 -18.07 -0.63
C THR A 253 -3.09 -19.57 -0.70
N ARG A 254 -2.33 -20.40 0.04
CA ARG A 254 -2.56 -21.86 0.09
C ARG A 254 -3.96 -22.21 0.60
N MET A 255 -4.48 -21.43 1.54
CA MET A 255 -5.83 -21.59 2.08
C MET A 255 -6.90 -21.31 1.01
N ILE A 256 -6.76 -20.20 0.28
CA ILE A 256 -7.66 -19.83 -0.83
C ILE A 256 -7.63 -20.90 -1.91
N GLU A 257 -6.44 -21.29 -2.37
CA GLU A 257 -6.26 -22.32 -3.41
C GLU A 257 -6.90 -23.65 -2.99
N LYS A 258 -6.69 -24.08 -1.74
CA LYS A 258 -7.30 -25.29 -1.20
C LYS A 258 -8.83 -25.17 -1.16
N GLY A 259 -9.37 -24.03 -0.74
CA GLY A 259 -10.81 -23.79 -0.72
C GLY A 259 -11.43 -23.81 -2.12
N GLN A 260 -10.81 -23.10 -3.07
CA GLN A 260 -11.23 -23.07 -4.47
C GLN A 260 -11.15 -24.45 -5.13
N SER A 261 -10.14 -25.27 -4.82
CA SER A 261 -10.03 -26.65 -5.31
C SER A 261 -11.17 -27.56 -4.83
N LYS A 262 -11.86 -27.18 -3.76
CA LYS A 262 -13.07 -27.85 -3.24
C LYS A 262 -14.36 -27.23 -3.79
N GLY A 263 -14.27 -26.21 -4.64
CA GLY A 263 -15.43 -25.48 -5.16
C GLY A 263 -16.08 -24.54 -4.16
N LEU A 264 -15.38 -24.15 -3.08
CA LEU A 264 -15.90 -23.20 -2.10
C LEU A 264 -15.83 -21.77 -2.65
N SER A 265 -16.88 -20.97 -2.38
CA SER A 265 -16.84 -19.54 -2.60
C SER A 265 -15.89 -18.86 -1.61
N PHE A 266 -15.50 -17.62 -1.91
CA PHE A 266 -14.66 -16.83 -1.01
C PHE A 266 -15.27 -16.69 0.39
N THR A 267 -16.55 -16.31 0.46
CA THR A 267 -17.33 -16.24 1.70
C THR A 267 -17.26 -17.54 2.51
N GLN A 268 -17.42 -18.69 1.86
CA GLN A 268 -17.36 -19.99 2.51
C GLN A 268 -15.96 -20.31 3.06
N ILE A 269 -14.91 -19.96 2.33
CA ILE A 269 -13.52 -20.12 2.78
C ILE A 269 -13.29 -19.29 4.05
N LEU A 270 -13.82 -18.05 4.09
CA LEU A 270 -13.75 -17.20 5.28
C LEU A 270 -14.54 -17.79 6.45
N ASP A 271 -15.75 -18.25 6.20
CA ASP A 271 -16.62 -18.82 7.24
C ASP A 271 -15.97 -20.06 7.88
N GLU A 272 -15.34 -20.93 7.10
CA GLU A 272 -14.61 -22.10 7.62
C GLU A 272 -13.47 -21.70 8.57
N HIS A 273 -12.73 -20.64 8.25
CA HIS A 273 -11.52 -20.24 8.98
C HIS A 273 -11.79 -19.26 10.13
N LEU A 274 -12.85 -18.46 10.03
CA LEU A 274 -13.25 -17.54 11.10
C LEU A 274 -14.26 -18.17 12.06
N GLY A 275 -15.15 -19.02 11.56
CA GLY A 275 -16.16 -19.71 12.37
C GLY A 275 -15.57 -20.70 13.36
N THR A 276 -14.38 -21.24 13.07
CA THR A 276 -13.64 -22.13 13.98
C THR A 276 -13.05 -21.41 15.20
N SER A 277 -13.04 -20.07 15.25
CA SER A 277 -12.56 -19.29 16.42
C SER A 277 -13.65 -18.96 17.45
N ARG A 278 -14.89 -19.50 17.30
CA ARG A 278 -16.01 -19.34 18.25
C ARG A 278 -16.34 -20.62 19.06
N MET A 279 -15.45 -21.61 19.10
CA MET A 279 -15.52 -22.76 20.03
C MET A 279 -14.30 -22.77 20.95
#